data_AF-A0A4C1SKN6-F1
#
_entry.id   AF-A0A4C1SKN6-F1
#
_cell.length_a   1.000
_cell.length_b   1.000
_cell.length_c   1.000
_cell.angle_alpha   90.00
_cell.angle_beta   90.00
_cell.angle_gamma   90.00
#
_symmetry.space_group_name_H-M   'P 1'
#
loop_
_entity.id
_entity.type
_entity.pdbx_description
1 polymer ?
#
loop_
_entity_poly.entity_id
_entity_poly.type
_entity_poly.pdbx_seq_one_letter_code
_entity_poly.pdbx_strand_id
1 'polypeptide(L)'
;MADPSGNHDKNLGLDINETMVYFYDFEKQNTFVYGIDEAGAMISNISGLDRSRKFLLFVPGYKSYIHKKSVKKARDAFQNVSNSYLIIVDHNSYTNNNHGFIKSYEREPFNMSTT
;
A
#
# COMPACT_ATOMS: atom_id res chain seq x y z
N MET A 1 14.73 33.14 -21.68
CA MET A 1 13.81 32.17 -22.34
C MET A 1 13.82 30.92 -21.48
N ALA A 2 12.74 30.64 -20.77
CA ALA A 2 12.59 29.43 -19.96
C ALA A 2 11.98 28.32 -20.85
N ASP A 3 12.56 27.12 -20.78
CA ASP A 3 12.02 25.91 -21.40
C ASP A 3 10.71 25.51 -20.71
N PRO A 4 9.57 25.46 -21.40
CA PRO A 4 8.26 25.20 -20.79
C PRO A 4 7.90 23.70 -20.73
N SER A 5 8.83 22.77 -20.98
CA SER A 5 8.48 21.35 -21.05
C SER A 5 9.35 20.47 -20.15
N GLY A 6 9.13 20.56 -18.85
CA GLY A 6 9.48 19.50 -17.90
C GLY A 6 8.62 18.26 -18.16
N ASN A 7 8.94 17.51 -19.22
CA ASN A 7 8.41 16.18 -19.44
C ASN A 7 9.01 15.25 -18.39
N HIS A 8 8.45 15.28 -17.18
CA HIS A 8 8.76 14.32 -16.14
C HIS A 8 8.05 13.02 -16.51
N ASP A 9 8.76 12.15 -17.21
CA ASP A 9 8.30 10.78 -17.40
C ASP A 9 8.13 10.14 -16.01
N LYS A 10 6.87 10.00 -15.57
CA LYS A 10 6.50 9.39 -14.29
C LYS A 10 6.43 7.87 -14.39
N ASN A 11 6.75 7.32 -15.56
CA ASN A 11 6.62 5.91 -15.83
C ASN A 11 7.89 5.20 -15.35
N LEU A 12 7.83 4.68 -14.12
CA LEU A 12 8.98 4.00 -13.50
C LEU A 12 9.22 2.59 -14.07
N GLY A 13 8.36 2.10 -14.97
CA GLY A 13 8.42 0.73 -15.47
C GLY A 13 8.28 -0.34 -14.38
N LEU A 14 7.77 0.04 -13.19
CA LEU A 14 7.61 -0.86 -12.07
C LEU A 14 6.34 -1.66 -12.25
N ASP A 15 6.48 -2.97 -12.45
CA ASP A 15 5.37 -3.91 -12.63
C ASP A 15 4.59 -4.04 -11.33
N ILE A 16 3.30 -3.63 -11.29
CA ILE A 16 2.38 -3.62 -10.12
C ILE A 16 2.07 -5.03 -9.53
N ASN A 17 2.41 -6.09 -10.26
CA ASN A 17 2.08 -7.47 -9.93
C ASN A 17 2.76 -8.01 -8.65
N GLU A 18 3.82 -7.37 -8.16
CA GLU A 18 4.46 -7.74 -6.89
C GLU A 18 3.69 -7.23 -5.66
N THR A 19 2.64 -6.42 -5.86
CA THR A 19 1.75 -5.97 -4.78
C THR A 19 0.93 -7.14 -4.25
N MET A 20 1.00 -7.36 -2.94
CA MET A 20 0.21 -8.38 -2.25
C MET A 20 -0.91 -7.74 -1.43
N VAL A 21 -2.09 -8.34 -1.46
CA VAL A 21 -3.26 -7.93 -0.68
C VAL A 21 -3.53 -8.97 0.40
N TYR A 22 -3.48 -8.53 1.66
CA TYR A 22 -3.86 -9.34 2.82
C TYR A 22 -5.28 -9.00 3.25
N PHE A 23 -6.14 -10.00 3.36
CA PHE A 23 -7.51 -9.87 3.86
C PHE A 23 -7.65 -10.63 5.19
N TYR A 24 -8.01 -9.92 6.25
CA TYR A 24 -8.17 -10.47 7.59
C TYR A 24 -9.64 -10.46 8.02
N ASP A 25 -10.13 -11.62 8.42
CA ASP A 25 -11.36 -11.79 9.20
C ASP A 25 -10.98 -12.27 10.60
N PHE A 26 -10.76 -11.32 11.51
CA PHE A 26 -10.32 -11.62 12.87
C PHE A 26 -11.37 -12.36 13.70
N GLU A 27 -12.66 -12.12 13.45
CA GLU A 27 -13.76 -12.81 14.15
C GLU A 27 -13.77 -14.31 13.85
N LYS A 28 -13.46 -14.69 12.60
CA LYS A 28 -13.35 -16.10 12.17
C LYS A 28 -11.92 -16.64 12.18
N GLN A 29 -10.94 -15.85 12.61
CA GLN A 29 -9.51 -16.17 12.59
C GLN A 29 -8.98 -16.57 11.20
N ASN A 30 -9.58 -16.04 10.13
CA ASN A 30 -9.16 -16.32 8.76
C ASN A 30 -8.22 -15.23 8.23
N THR A 31 -7.23 -15.64 7.47
CA THR A 31 -6.34 -14.75 6.71
C THR A 31 -6.20 -15.28 5.29
N PHE A 32 -6.35 -14.39 4.32
CA PHE A 32 -6.17 -14.68 2.91
C PHE A 32 -5.16 -13.72 2.31
N VAL A 33 -4.39 -14.20 1.34
CA VAL A 33 -3.35 -13.42 0.65
C VAL A 33 -3.52 -13.65 -0.84
N TYR A 34 -3.54 -12.56 -1.59
CA TYR A 34 -3.80 -12.54 -3.02
C TYR A 34 -2.87 -11.57 -3.74
N GLY A 35 -2.59 -11.84 -5.01
CA GLY A 35 -2.06 -10.81 -5.91
C GLY A 35 -3.06 -9.66 -6.08
N ILE A 36 -2.57 -8.44 -6.30
CA ILE A 36 -3.43 -7.25 -6.47
C ILE A 36 -4.43 -7.38 -7.63
N ASP A 37 -4.07 -8.13 -8.67
CA ASP A 37 -4.84 -8.39 -9.88
C ASP A 37 -6.04 -9.31 -9.64
N GLU A 38 -5.91 -10.28 -8.73
CA GLU A 38 -6.96 -11.24 -8.40
C GLU A 38 -7.74 -10.91 -7.10
N ALA A 39 -7.17 -10.07 -6.23
CA ALA A 39 -7.67 -9.86 -4.86
C ALA A 39 -9.16 -9.48 -4.78
N GLY A 40 -9.62 -8.57 -5.64
CA GLY A 40 -11.02 -8.13 -5.65
C GLY A 40 -11.98 -9.29 -5.96
N ALA A 41 -11.67 -10.08 -6.99
CA ALA A 41 -12.47 -11.23 -7.39
C ALA A 41 -12.45 -12.31 -6.29
N MET A 42 -11.28 -12.63 -5.77
CA MET A 42 -11.12 -13.67 -4.74
C MET A 42 -11.84 -13.30 -3.44
N ILE A 43 -11.66 -12.07 -2.94
CA ILE A 43 -12.35 -11.59 -1.72
C ILE A 43 -13.87 -11.64 -1.90
N SER A 44 -14.37 -11.19 -3.05
CA SER A 44 -15.82 -11.16 -3.32
C SER A 44 -16.51 -12.53 -3.35
N ASN A 45 -15.72 -13.59 -3.58
CA ASN A 45 -16.16 -14.98 -3.67
C ASN A 45 -15.89 -15.79 -2.39
N ILE A 46 -15.39 -15.17 -1.30
CA ILE A 46 -15.21 -15.85 -0.02
C ILE A 46 -16.58 -16.32 0.50
N SER A 47 -16.71 -17.63 0.70
CA SER A 47 -17.91 -18.22 1.29
C SER A 47 -18.15 -17.67 2.70
N GLY A 48 -19.35 -17.16 2.95
CA GLY A 48 -19.70 -16.55 4.24
C GLY A 48 -19.07 -15.18 4.48
N LEU A 49 -18.66 -14.47 3.44
CA LEU A 49 -18.34 -13.04 3.51
C LEU A 49 -19.62 -12.25 3.88
N ASP A 50 -19.59 -11.58 5.03
CA ASP A 50 -20.70 -10.76 5.49
C ASP A 50 -20.55 -9.33 4.96
N ARG A 51 -21.38 -8.97 3.98
CA ARG A 51 -21.33 -7.67 3.30
C ARG A 51 -21.85 -6.51 4.15
N SER A 52 -22.39 -6.77 5.35
CA SER A 52 -22.80 -5.73 6.30
C SER A 52 -21.64 -5.21 7.17
N ARG A 53 -20.53 -5.95 7.24
CA ARG A 53 -19.31 -5.56 7.95
C ARG A 53 -18.52 -4.49 7.19
N LYS A 54 -17.79 -3.66 7.93
CA LYS A 54 -16.95 -2.60 7.37
C LYS A 54 -15.65 -3.16 6.81
N PHE A 55 -15.22 -2.68 5.64
CA PHE A 55 -13.87 -2.93 5.13
C PHE A 55 -12.95 -1.79 5.55
N LEU A 56 -11.94 -2.09 6.36
CA LEU A 56 -10.89 -1.15 6.74
C LEU A 56 -9.69 -1.36 5.82
N LEU A 57 -9.34 -0.35 5.04
CA LEU A 57 -8.21 -0.41 4.11
C LEU A 57 -7.00 0.30 4.72
N PHE A 58 -5.88 -0.42 4.83
CA PHE A 58 -4.60 0.14 5.24
C PHE A 58 -3.57 0.01 4.11
N VAL A 59 -3.08 1.15 3.64
CA VAL A 59 -2.05 1.25 2.61
C VAL A 59 -0.79 1.83 3.28
N PRO A 60 0.25 1.02 3.54
CA PRO A 60 1.47 1.49 4.20
C PRO A 60 2.22 2.46 3.29
N GLY A 61 2.61 3.65 3.77
CA GLY A 61 3.48 4.54 3.01
C GLY A 61 4.93 4.04 2.91
N TYR A 62 5.83 4.92 2.44
CA TYR A 62 7.25 4.65 2.22
C TYR A 62 7.95 3.99 3.43
N LYS A 63 8.65 2.88 3.17
CA LYS A 63 9.54 2.24 4.14
C LYS A 63 10.90 2.96 4.18
N SER A 64 11.01 3.98 5.03
CA SER A 64 12.32 4.51 5.43
C SER A 64 13.16 3.41 6.10
N TYR A 65 14.50 3.47 6.01
CA TYR A 65 15.49 2.57 6.65
C TYR A 65 15.25 2.22 8.13
N ILE A 66 14.42 2.98 8.83
CA ILE A 66 13.94 2.64 10.16
C ILE A 66 12.98 1.45 10.00
N HIS A 67 13.37 0.28 10.49
CA HIS A 67 12.57 -0.97 10.54
C HIS A 67 11.14 -0.77 11.08
N LYS A 68 10.25 -0.20 10.27
CA LYS A 68 8.91 0.21 10.70
C LYS A 68 8.00 -1.01 10.64
N LYS A 69 7.66 -1.50 11.83
CA LYS A 69 6.60 -2.48 12.10
C LYS A 69 5.19 -1.87 11.89
N SER A 70 5.02 -0.87 11.01
CA SER A 70 3.75 -0.14 10.83
C SER A 70 2.62 -1.07 10.39
N VAL A 71 2.89 -1.97 9.45
CA VAL A 71 1.96 -3.02 9.01
C VAL A 71 1.54 -3.90 10.19
N LYS A 72 2.50 -4.38 11.00
CA LYS A 72 2.21 -5.15 12.20
C LYS A 72 1.38 -4.36 13.21
N LYS A 73 1.73 -3.09 13.47
CA LYS A 73 0.99 -2.22 14.40
C LYS A 73 -0.43 -1.95 13.90
N ALA A 74 -0.62 -1.70 12.61
CA ALA A 74 -1.94 -1.52 12.01
C ALA A 74 -2.78 -2.79 12.19
N ARG A 75 -2.24 -3.95 11.82
CA ARG A 75 -2.91 -5.24 12.03
C ARG A 75 -3.28 -5.46 13.49
N ASP A 76 -2.32 -5.29 14.40
CA ASP A 76 -2.52 -5.52 15.84
C ASP A 76 -3.49 -4.49 16.47
N ALA A 77 -3.65 -3.30 15.88
CA ALA A 77 -4.63 -2.31 16.33
C ALA A 77 -6.03 -2.62 15.81
N PHE A 78 -6.15 -2.93 14.52
CA PHE A 78 -7.44 -3.16 13.86
C PHE A 78 -8.05 -4.53 14.17
N GLN A 79 -7.29 -5.50 14.70
CA GLN A 79 -7.85 -6.76 15.18
C GLN A 79 -8.91 -6.60 16.28
N ASN A 80 -8.89 -5.48 17.01
CA ASN A 80 -9.83 -5.18 18.08
C ASN A 80 -11.07 -4.41 17.60
N VAL A 81 -11.17 -4.09 16.30
CA VAL A 81 -12.33 -3.38 15.74
C VAL A 81 -13.38 -4.40 15.32
N SER A 82 -14.47 -4.46 16.08
CA SER A 82 -15.60 -5.36 15.81
C SER A 82 -16.33 -5.01 14.51
N ASN A 83 -17.06 -6.00 13.96
CA ASN A 83 -17.90 -5.81 12.77
C ASN A 83 -17.11 -5.28 11.56
N SER A 84 -15.85 -5.70 11.43
CA SER A 84 -14.96 -5.21 10.39
C SER A 84 -14.03 -6.29 9.83
N TYR A 85 -13.61 -6.08 8.59
CA TYR A 85 -12.51 -6.77 7.93
C TYR A 85 -11.34 -5.79 7.79
N LEU A 86 -10.11 -6.29 7.82
CA LEU A 86 -8.93 -5.50 7.50
C LEU A 86 -8.34 -5.95 6.16
N ILE A 87 -8.13 -4.99 5.26
CA ILE A 87 -7.37 -5.15 4.03
C ILE A 87 -6.05 -4.40 4.18
N ILE A 88 -4.93 -5.07 3.97
CA ILE A 88 -3.61 -4.43 3.85
C ILE A 88 -3.09 -4.60 2.43
N VAL A 89 -2.75 -3.48 1.78
CA VAL A 89 -2.15 -3.48 0.43
C VAL A 89 -0.64 -3.30 0.56
N ASP A 90 0.09 -4.40 0.59
CA ASP A 90 1.55 -4.39 0.65
C ASP A 90 2.13 -4.15 -0.76
N HIS A 91 2.54 -2.91 -0.99
CA HIS A 91 3.19 -2.46 -2.22
C HIS A 91 4.67 -2.11 -1.94
N ASN A 92 5.32 -2.84 -1.03
CA ASN A 92 6.68 -2.52 -0.61
C ASN A 92 7.72 -2.69 -1.72
N SER A 93 7.47 -3.55 -2.71
CA SER A 93 8.28 -3.64 -3.94
C SER A 93 8.41 -2.29 -4.68
N TYR A 94 7.37 -1.45 -4.66
CA TYR A 94 7.38 -0.09 -5.27
C TYR A 94 7.88 1.00 -4.35
N THR A 95 8.08 0.72 -3.07
CA THR A 95 8.50 1.74 -2.08
C THR A 95 9.86 1.45 -1.43
N ASN A 96 10.48 0.31 -1.73
CA ASN A 96 11.78 -0.06 -1.22
C ASN A 96 12.59 -0.86 -2.26
N ASN A 97 13.53 -0.21 -2.96
CA ASN A 97 14.63 -0.94 -3.54
C ASN A 97 15.63 -1.24 -2.41
N ASN A 98 16.31 -2.38 -2.40
CA ASN A 98 17.29 -2.74 -1.36
C ASN A 98 18.51 -1.79 -1.25
N HIS A 99 18.47 -0.64 -1.93
CA HIS A 99 19.40 0.50 -1.85
C HIS A 99 18.75 1.77 -1.26
N GLY A 100 17.53 1.66 -0.73
CA GLY A 100 16.83 2.57 0.17
C GLY A 100 16.50 3.98 -0.33
N PHE A 101 16.43 4.16 -1.65
CA PHE A 101 15.82 5.33 -2.27
C PHE A 101 15.12 4.95 -3.56
N ILE A 102 13.80 5.14 -3.61
CA ILE A 102 13.06 5.13 -4.87
C ILE A 102 12.98 6.55 -5.40
N LYS A 103 13.55 6.76 -6.60
CA LYS A 103 13.64 8.03 -7.33
C LYS A 103 12.31 8.79 -7.47
N SER A 104 11.17 8.11 -7.37
CA SER A 104 9.85 8.71 -7.63
C SER A 104 9.38 9.72 -6.58
N TYR A 105 10.12 9.88 -5.48
CA TYR A 105 9.84 10.87 -4.42
C TYR A 105 10.87 12.00 -4.35
N GLU A 106 11.76 12.16 -5.35
CA GLU A 106 12.47 13.42 -5.55
C GLU A 106 11.45 14.51 -5.94
N ARG A 107 10.79 15.08 -4.93
CA ARG A 107 10.21 16.42 -5.06
C ARG A 107 11.40 17.36 -5.16
N GLU A 108 11.61 17.93 -6.35
CA GLU A 108 12.50 19.07 -6.55
C GLU A 108 12.27 20.06 -5.39
N PRO A 109 13.28 20.38 -4.58
CA PRO A 109 13.13 21.39 -3.56
C PRO A 109 12.75 22.68 -4.27
N PHE A 110 11.65 23.29 -3.85
CA PHE A 110 11.23 24.60 -4.34
C PHE A 110 12.36 25.60 -4.04
N ASN A 111 13.21 25.88 -5.03
CA ASN A 111 14.28 26.85 -4.92
C ASN A 111 13.64 28.23 -4.75
N MET A 112 13.65 28.75 -3.52
CA MET A 112 13.47 30.17 -3.29
C MET A 112 14.69 30.89 -3.84
N SER A 113 14.59 31.43 -5.06
CA SER A 113 15.50 32.46 -5.53
C SER A 113 15.24 33.73 -4.71
N THR A 114 16.13 34.02 -3.76
CA THR A 114 16.22 35.35 -3.15
C THR A 114 16.83 36.30 -4.17
N THR A 115 16.02 37.24 -4.66
CA THR A 115 16.46 38.50 -5.30
C THR A 115 17.17 39.41 -4.33
#